data_AF-A0A3C0XL72-F1
#
_entry.id   AF-A0A3C0XL72-F1
#
_cell.length_a   1.000
_cell.length_b   1.000
_cell.length_c   1.000
_cell.angle_alpha   90.00
_cell.angle_beta   90.00
_cell.angle_gamma   90.00
#
_symmetry.space_group_name_H-M   'P 1'
#
loop_
_entity.id
_entity.type
_entity.pdbx_description
1 polymer ?
#
loop_
_entity_poly.entity_id
_entity_poly.type
_entity_poly.pdbx_seq_one_letter_code
_entity_poly.pdbx_strand_id
1 'polypeptide(L)'
;MSGSDHTLFHRIAEPASARIRLRLVELGLEPRIDFQNAETDGKDELARLGGSVTPALWDGRALTVGEAAVAQKLAVMRPERDDGW
;
A
#
# COMPACT_ATOMS: atom_id res chain seq x y z
N MET A 1 -15.85 -4.51 8.12
CA MET A 1 -14.88 -3.39 8.17
C MET A 1 -13.57 -3.97 7.69
N SER A 2 -12.95 -3.38 6.66
CA SER A 2 -11.75 -3.97 6.02
C SER A 2 -10.67 -4.20 7.07
N GLY A 3 -10.20 -5.45 7.19
CA GLY A 3 -9.30 -5.92 8.26
C GLY A 3 -7.81 -5.70 7.98
N SER A 4 -7.48 -4.76 7.10
CA SER A 4 -6.11 -4.48 6.67
C SER A 4 -5.54 -3.29 7.44
N ASP A 5 -4.44 -3.49 8.17
CA ASP A 5 -3.75 -2.44 8.94
C ASP A 5 -3.05 -1.38 8.06
N HIS A 6 -2.95 -1.65 6.75
CA HIS A 6 -2.22 -0.81 5.80
C HIS A 6 -3.09 -0.46 4.59
N THR A 7 -2.88 0.73 4.05
CA THR A 7 -3.51 1.19 2.80
C THR A 7 -2.45 1.61 1.81
N LEU A 8 -2.46 1.02 0.61
CA LEU A 8 -1.65 1.46 -0.51
C LEU A 8 -2.47 2.36 -1.43
N PHE A 9 -2.12 3.63 -1.48
CA PHE A 9 -2.58 4.56 -2.49
C PHE A 9 -1.75 4.41 -3.76
N HIS A 10 -2.42 4.14 -4.88
CA HIS A 10 -1.77 3.89 -6.15
C HIS A 10 -2.54 4.54 -7.31
N ARG A 11 -1.89 4.69 -8.46
CA ARG A 11 -2.57 5.08 -9.72
C ARG A 11 -2.44 3.97 -10.75
N ILE A 12 -3.48 3.74 -11.54
CA ILE A 12 -3.51 2.63 -12.50
C ILE A 12 -2.45 2.82 -13.60
N ALA A 13 -2.37 4.02 -14.17
CA ALA A 13 -1.47 4.36 -15.28
C ALA A 13 -0.02 4.63 -14.84
N GLU A 14 0.29 4.58 -13.54
CA GLU A 14 1.60 4.95 -13.02
C GLU A 14 2.53 3.71 -12.92
N PRO A 15 3.68 3.71 -13.64
CA PRO A 15 4.58 2.55 -13.64
C PRO A 15 5.14 2.20 -12.25
N ALA A 16 5.43 3.21 -11.42
CA ALA A 16 5.91 2.99 -10.05
C ALA A 16 4.86 2.26 -9.19
N SER A 17 3.60 2.68 -9.27
CA SER A 17 2.46 1.99 -8.67
C SER A 17 2.29 0.56 -9.19
N ALA A 18 2.51 0.31 -10.49
CA ALA A 18 2.47 -1.04 -11.04
C ALA A 18 3.55 -1.96 -10.44
N ARG A 19 4.79 -1.47 -10.29
CA ARG A 19 5.88 -2.23 -9.67
C ARG A 19 5.60 -2.57 -8.21
N ILE A 20 5.05 -1.63 -7.44
CA ILE A 20 4.69 -1.89 -6.04
C ILE A 20 3.58 -2.94 -5.93
N ARG A 21 2.55 -2.87 -6.80
CA ARG A 21 1.50 -3.90 -6.84
C ARG A 21 2.08 -5.29 -7.12
N LEU A 22 2.96 -5.42 -8.11
CA LEU A 22 3.65 -6.69 -8.39
C LEU A 22 4.46 -7.18 -7.18
N ARG A 23 5.19 -6.27 -6.54
CA ARG A 23 6.01 -6.60 -5.37
C ARG A 23 5.18 -7.11 -4.19
N LEU A 24 3.97 -6.60 -4.00
CA LEU A 24 3.05 -7.07 -2.96
C LEU A 24 2.60 -8.51 -3.18
N VAL A 25 2.28 -8.85 -4.43
CA VAL A 25 1.92 -10.21 -4.83
C VAL A 25 3.09 -11.16 -4.60
N GLU A 26 4.31 -10.79 -5.02
CA GLU A 26 5.53 -11.59 -4.80
C GLU A 26 5.82 -11.86 -3.32
N LEU A 27 5.41 -10.95 -2.43
CA LEU A 27 5.59 -11.06 -0.99
C LEU A 27 4.40 -11.69 -0.26
N GLY A 28 3.29 -11.98 -0.96
CA GLY A 28 2.07 -12.52 -0.36
C GLY A 28 1.39 -11.57 0.62
N LEU A 29 1.50 -10.25 0.41
CA LEU A 29 1.00 -9.23 1.33
C LEU A 29 -0.41 -8.72 1.01
N GLU A 30 -1.02 -9.18 -0.09
CA GLU A 30 -2.34 -8.74 -0.56
C GLU A 30 -3.44 -8.74 0.50
N PRO A 31 -3.56 -9.76 1.40
CA PRO A 31 -4.61 -9.76 2.42
C PRO A 31 -4.46 -8.65 3.48
N ARG A 32 -3.23 -8.13 3.63
CA ARG A 32 -2.86 -7.17 4.69
C ARG A 32 -2.91 -5.72 4.23
N ILE A 33 -3.10 -5.49 2.94
CA ILE A 33 -3.06 -4.15 2.34
C ILE A 33 -4.36 -3.89 1.61
N ASP A 34 -5.04 -2.83 2.03
CA ASP A 34 -6.14 -2.25 1.30
C ASP A 34 -5.60 -1.43 0.11
N PHE A 35 -6.02 -1.74 -1.11
CA PHE A 35 -5.57 -1.04 -2.30
C PHE A 35 -6.59 0.04 -2.65
N GLN A 36 -6.16 1.29 -2.64
CA GLN A 36 -7.04 2.42 -2.99
C GLN A 36 -6.46 3.20 -4.16
N ASN A 37 -7.28 3.45 -5.18
CA ASN A 37 -6.84 4.24 -6.31
C ASN A 37 -6.94 5.74 -5.98
N ALA A 38 -5.80 6.43 -6.04
CA ALA A 38 -5.65 7.84 -5.69
C ALA A 38 -6.37 8.81 -6.66
N GLU A 39 -6.95 8.31 -7.76
CA GLU A 39 -7.78 9.09 -8.68
C GLU A 39 -9.28 8.92 -8.40
N THR A 40 -9.66 7.93 -7.61
CA THR A 40 -11.05 7.56 -7.32
C THR A 40 -11.29 7.49 -5.81
N ASP A 41 -11.61 6.31 -5.30
CA ASP A 41 -11.83 5.93 -3.91
C ASP A 41 -10.78 6.42 -2.91
N GLY A 42 -9.49 6.40 -3.27
CA GLY A 42 -8.40 6.81 -2.37
C GLY A 42 -8.03 8.30 -2.41
N LYS A 43 -8.64 9.08 -3.31
CA LYS A 43 -8.22 10.46 -3.58
C LYS A 43 -8.33 11.37 -2.35
N ASP A 44 -9.51 11.41 -1.75
CA ASP A 44 -9.80 12.31 -0.64
C ASP A 44 -9.05 11.89 0.63
N GLU A 45 -8.92 10.58 0.86
CA GLU A 45 -8.18 10.06 2.01
C GLU A 45 -6.67 10.33 1.88
N LEU A 46 -6.08 10.14 0.70
CA LEU A 46 -4.67 10.48 0.46
C LEU A 46 -4.41 11.96 0.73
N ALA A 47 -5.30 12.84 0.27
CA ALA A 47 -5.20 14.28 0.51
C ALA A 47 -5.37 14.63 2.00
N ARG A 48 -6.31 13.98 2.71
CA ARG A 48 -6.52 14.14 4.16
C ARG A 48 -5.29 13.75 4.97
N LEU A 49 -4.56 12.73 4.53
CA LEU A 49 -3.29 12.30 5.12
C LEU A 49 -2.08 13.19 4.72
N GLY A 50 -2.31 14.26 3.95
CA GLY A 50 -1.28 15.20 3.49
C GLY A 50 -0.48 14.71 2.28
N GLY A 51 -0.91 13.63 1.62
CA GLY A 51 -0.27 13.08 0.43
C GLY A 51 -0.83 13.62 -0.88
N SER A 52 0.00 13.61 -1.93
CA SER A 52 -0.40 13.96 -3.31
C SER A 52 0.29 13.11 -4.37
N VAL A 53 1.28 12.31 -3.96
CA VAL A 53 2.14 11.49 -4.82
C VAL A 53 1.87 10.02 -4.54
N THR A 54 1.88 9.22 -5.59
CA THR A 54 1.81 7.76 -5.51
C THR A 54 3.10 7.15 -6.08
N PRO A 55 3.43 5.89 -5.72
CA PRO A 55 2.78 5.07 -4.70
C PRO A 55 2.99 5.65 -3.29
N ALA A 56 1.97 5.53 -2.43
CA ALA A 56 2.07 5.92 -1.03
C ALA A 56 1.42 4.88 -0.13
N LEU A 57 2.09 4.52 0.96
CA LEU A 57 1.67 3.49 1.90
C LEU A 57 1.38 4.13 3.26
N TRP A 58 0.15 3.98 3.73
CA TRP A 58 -0.27 4.32 5.08
C TRP A 58 -0.20 3.08 5.97
N ASP A 59 0.43 3.20 7.14
CA ASP A 59 0.59 2.12 8.13
C ASP A 59 -0.25 2.32 9.40
N GLY A 60 -1.28 3.17 9.33
CA GLY A 60 -2.08 3.59 10.48
C GLY A 60 -1.48 4.74 11.29
N ARG A 61 -0.23 5.13 11.02
CA ARG A 61 0.47 6.20 11.76
C ARG A 61 1.19 7.20 10.87
N ALA A 62 1.85 6.73 9.82
CA ALA A 62 2.65 7.55 8.93
C ALA A 62 2.42 7.19 7.45
N LEU A 63 2.48 8.22 6.60
CA LEU A 63 2.41 8.06 5.14
C LEU A 63 3.83 7.95 4.58
N THR A 64 4.18 6.78 4.05
CA THR A 64 5.44 6.55 3.33
C THR A 64 5.21 6.77 1.85
N VAL A 65 5.96 7.69 1.22
CA VAL A 65 5.71 8.12 -0.17
C VAL A 65 6.89 7.76 -1.07
N GLY A 66 6.57 7.28 -2.29
CA GLY A 66 7.52 7.01 -3.36
C GLY A 66 7.94 5.53 -3.44
N GLU A 67 8.28 5.10 -4.66
CA GLU A 67 8.56 3.68 -4.99
C GLU A 67 9.59 3.04 -4.05
N ALA A 68 10.77 3.64 -3.91
CA ALA A 68 11.86 3.06 -3.13
C ALA A 68 11.52 2.92 -1.64
N ALA A 69 10.91 3.95 -1.05
CA ALA A 69 10.56 3.95 0.37
C ALA A 69 9.43 2.96 0.67
N VAL A 70 8.42 2.90 -0.20
CA VAL A 70 7.35 1.91 -0.08
C VAL A 70 7.92 0.49 -0.24
N ALA A 71 8.75 0.23 -1.25
CA ALA A 71 9.36 -1.08 -1.45
C ALA A 71 10.17 -1.54 -0.22
N GLN A 72 10.91 -0.63 0.42
CA GLN A 72 11.66 -0.94 1.65
C GLN A 72 10.73 -1.30 2.81
N LYS A 73 9.61 -0.57 2.99
CA LYS A 73 8.59 -0.92 3.98
C LYS A 73 8.01 -2.30 3.74
N LEU A 74 7.68 -2.64 2.49
CA LEU A 74 7.14 -3.95 2.15
C LEU A 74 8.12 -5.09 2.43
N ALA A 75 9.41 -4.89 2.14
CA ALA A 75 10.43 -5.91 2.33
C ALA A 75 10.64 -6.32 3.81
N VAL A 76 10.28 -5.45 4.76
CA VAL A 76 10.38 -5.74 6.20
C VAL A 76 9.05 -6.21 6.81
N MET A 77 7.96 -6.20 6.04
CA MET A 77 6.70 -6.81 6.46
C MET A 77 6.82 -8.33 6.40
N ARG A 78 6.46 -8.99 7.49
CA ARG A 78 6.32 -10.45 7.48
C ARG A 78 4.94 -10.83 6.92
N PRO A 79 4.83 -11.90 6.13
CA PRO A 79 3.55 -12.54 5.90
C PRO A 79 2.92 -12.90 7.25
N GLU A 80 1.59 -12.89 7.34
CA GLU A 80 0.91 -13.44 8.50
C GLU A 80 1.33 -14.91 8.64
N ARG A 81 1.66 -15.35 9.86
CA ARG A 81 1.92 -16.77 10.06
C ARG A 81 0.60 -17.49 9.83
N ASP A 82 0.61 -18.47 8.95
CA ASP A 82 -0.47 -19.43 8.83
C ASP A 82 -0.43 -20.28 10.11
N ASP A 83 -1.06 -19.78 11.18
CA ASP A 83 -1.24 -20.49 12.44
C ASP A 83 -2.35 -21.54 12.21
N GLY A 84 -2.03 -22.52 11.35
CA GLY A 84 -2.90 -23.62 10.97
C GLY A 84 -3.39 -24.37 12.21
N TRP A 85 -4.71 -24.48 12.31
CA TRP A 85 -5.40 -25.41 13.20
C TRP A 85 -5.56 -26.78 12.52
#